data_AF-A0A959EZS2-F1
#
_entry.id   AF-A0A959EZS2-F1
#
_cell.length_a   1.000
_cell.length_b   1.000
_cell.length_c   1.000
_cell.angle_alpha   90.00
_cell.angle_beta   90.00
_cell.angle_gamma   90.00
#
_symmetry.space_group_name_H-M   'P 1'
#
loop_
_entity.id
_entity.type
_entity.pdbx_description
1 polymer ?
#
loop_
_entity_poly.entity_id
_entity_poly.type
_entity_poly.pdbx_seq_one_letter_code
_entity_poly.pdbx_strand_id
1 'polypeptide(L)'
;SKRVTSRLTARYGIRHESDGKVILRDSVVWESVDRETLESEELIWDEEEGRVYTNKFVTIRRPDEIVWGYGFESDQDFTRSRIRAIEGKIKVDKLNHPK
;
A
#
# COMPACT_ATOMS: atom_id res chain seq x y z
N SER A 1 -21.45 -8.10 -13.18
CA SER A 1 -20.37 -8.96 -12.65
C SER A 1 -19.48 -8.12 -11.74
N LYS A 2 -18.99 -8.64 -10.61
CA LYS A 2 -17.97 -7.95 -9.81
C LYS A 2 -16.63 -8.11 -10.54
N ARG A 3 -16.00 -7.01 -10.97
CA ARG A 3 -14.67 -7.00 -11.59
C ARG A 3 -13.63 -6.82 -10.49
N VAL A 4 -12.60 -7.67 -10.46
CA VAL A 4 -11.45 -7.47 -9.57
C VAL A 4 -10.72 -6.19 -10.00
N THR A 5 -10.46 -5.28 -9.06
CA THR A 5 -9.78 -3.99 -9.30
C THR A 5 -8.37 -3.95 -8.71
N SER A 6 -8.07 -4.80 -7.75
CA SER A 6 -6.75 -4.95 -7.15
C SER A 6 -6.56 -6.32 -6.51
N ARG A 7 -5.33 -6.66 -6.15
CA ARG A 7 -4.93 -7.86 -5.42
C ARG A 7 -4.05 -7.46 -4.24
N LEU A 8 -4.35 -8.01 -3.06
CA LEU A 8 -3.54 -7.85 -1.85
C LEU A 8 -3.00 -9.22 -1.44
N THR A 9 -1.70 -9.32 -1.21
CA THR A 9 -1.00 -10.54 -0.80
C THR A 9 -0.10 -10.28 0.40
N ALA A 10 0.09 -11.30 1.22
CA ALA A 10 0.96 -11.32 2.40
C ALA A 10 1.30 -12.78 2.72
N ARG A 11 2.34 -13.05 3.52
CA ARG A 11 2.63 -14.44 3.95
C ARG A 11 1.68 -14.93 5.04
N TYR A 12 1.20 -14.04 5.90
CA TYR A 12 0.14 -14.38 6.85
C TYR A 12 -0.75 -13.18 7.17
N GLY A 13 -1.95 -13.48 7.68
CA GLY A 13 -2.93 -12.50 8.13
C GLY A 13 -3.58 -12.96 9.43
N ILE A 14 -3.76 -12.03 10.37
CA ILE A 14 -4.43 -12.26 11.66
C ILE A 14 -5.69 -11.41 11.68
N ARG A 15 -6.85 -12.03 11.92
CA ARG A 15 -8.12 -11.34 12.13
C ARG A 15 -8.40 -11.25 13.62
N HIS A 16 -8.53 -10.02 14.11
CA HIS A 16 -8.95 -9.71 15.47
C HIS A 16 -10.44 -9.35 15.45
N GLU A 17 -11.30 -10.34 15.68
CA GLU A 17 -12.75 -10.18 15.52
C GLU A 17 -13.36 -9.16 16.49
N SER A 18 -12.88 -9.09 17.72
CA SER A 18 -13.38 -8.13 18.73
C SER A 18 -13.18 -6.68 18.33
N ASP A 19 -12.12 -6.40 17.57
CA ASP A 19 -11.66 -5.05 17.25
C ASP A 19 -11.91 -4.69 15.79
N GLY A 20 -12.53 -5.58 15.01
CA GLY A 20 -12.79 -5.38 13.58
C GLY A 20 -11.53 -5.16 12.74
N LYS A 21 -10.41 -5.80 13.09
CA LYS A 21 -9.11 -5.56 12.45
C LYS A 21 -8.54 -6.79 11.77
N VAL A 22 -7.96 -6.58 10.59
CA VAL A 22 -7.11 -7.56 9.90
C VAL A 22 -5.69 -7.03 9.82
N ILE A 23 -4.74 -7.77 10.35
CA ILE A 23 -3.31 -7.44 10.32
C ILE A 23 -2.64 -8.38 9.33
N LEU A 24 -2.10 -7.83 8.24
CA LEU A 24 -1.34 -8.54 7.22
C LEU A 24 0.14 -8.30 7.44
N ARG A 25 0.95 -9.35 7.36
CA ARG A 25 2.38 -9.28 7.66
C ARG A 25 3.22 -10.16 6.73
N ASP A 26 4.50 -9.77 6.70
CA ASP A 26 5.59 -10.35 5.93
C ASP A 26 5.32 -10.31 4.42
N SER A 27 6.11 -9.49 3.71
CA SER A 27 6.01 -9.33 2.25
C SER A 27 4.59 -8.93 1.81
N VAL A 28 4.03 -7.87 2.40
CA VAL A 28 2.72 -7.35 2.00
C VAL A 28 2.86 -6.61 0.67
N VAL A 29 2.09 -7.03 -0.32
CA VAL A 29 2.05 -6.41 -1.65
C VAL A 29 0.60 -6.20 -2.06
N TRP A 30 0.24 -4.94 -2.29
CA TRP A 30 -0.98 -4.56 -2.98
C TRP A 30 -0.64 -4.18 -4.43
N GLU A 31 -1.42 -4.65 -5.40
CA GLU A 31 -1.28 -4.35 -6.82
C GLU A 31 -2.64 -4.01 -7.44
N SER A 32 -2.75 -2.85 -8.09
CA SER A 32 -3.95 -2.46 -8.85
C SER A 32 -3.91 -2.97 -10.29
N VAL A 33 -5.07 -3.01 -10.96
CA VAL A 33 -5.14 -3.32 -12.41
C VAL A 33 -4.38 -2.29 -13.27
N ASP A 34 -4.13 -1.10 -12.74
CA ASP A 34 -3.37 -0.03 -13.40
C ASP A 34 -1.87 -0.11 -13.13
N ARG A 35 -1.40 -1.23 -12.53
CA ARG A 35 0.00 -1.51 -12.18
C ARG A 35 0.58 -0.54 -11.14
N GLU A 36 -0.25 0.05 -10.30
CA GLU A 36 0.22 0.69 -9.08
C GLU A 36 0.47 -0.40 -8.03
N THR A 37 1.59 -0.30 -7.32
CA THR A 37 1.93 -1.24 -6.24
C THR A 37 2.23 -0.50 -4.95
N LEU A 38 1.86 -1.11 -3.84
CA LEU A 38 2.28 -0.75 -2.48
C LEU A 38 2.94 -1.96 -1.84
N GLU A 39 4.16 -1.76 -1.35
CA GLU A 39 4.93 -2.78 -0.63
C GLU A 39 5.19 -2.32 0.81
N SER A 40 5.03 -3.22 1.76
CA SER A 40 5.26 -3.00 3.20
C SER A 40 5.52 -4.32 3.93
N GLU A 41 6.11 -4.26 5.12
CA GLU A 41 6.20 -5.41 6.03
C GLU A 41 4.90 -5.64 6.81
N GLU A 42 4.04 -4.63 6.91
CA GLU A 42 2.78 -4.70 7.65
C GLU A 42 1.72 -3.80 7.02
N LEU A 43 0.48 -4.26 7.02
CA LEU A 43 -0.70 -3.48 6.67
C LEU A 43 -1.85 -3.86 7.61
N ILE A 44 -2.54 -2.87 8.14
CA ILE A 44 -3.69 -3.04 9.03
C ILE A 44 -4.92 -2.54 8.28
N TRP A 45 -5.92 -3.39 8.16
CA TRP A 45 -7.25 -3.01 7.73
C TRP A 45 -8.15 -2.92 8.95
N ASP A 46 -8.68 -1.73 9.19
CA ASP A 46 -9.71 -1.44 10.17
C ASP A 46 -11.06 -1.40 9.45
N GLU A 47 -11.87 -2.42 9.70
CA GLU A 47 -13.15 -2.63 9.04
C GLU A 47 -14.20 -1.62 9.53
N GLU A 48 -14.11 -1.18 10.78
CA GLU A 48 -15.03 -0.21 11.37
C GLU A 48 -14.78 1.20 10.82
N GLU A 49 -13.51 1.61 10.72
CA GLU A 49 -13.14 2.90 10.12
C GLU A 49 -13.13 2.88 8.57
N GLY A 50 -13.26 1.71 7.94
CA GLY A 50 -13.17 1.57 6.47
C GLY A 50 -11.79 1.96 5.94
N ARG A 51 -10.74 1.71 6.72
CA ARG A 51 -9.43 2.33 6.57
C ARG A 51 -8.32 1.30 6.56
N VAL A 52 -7.36 1.51 5.67
CA VAL A 52 -6.14 0.70 5.57
C VAL A 52 -4.94 1.56 5.92
N TYR A 53 -4.06 1.09 6.79
CA TYR A 53 -2.91 1.88 7.22
C TYR A 53 -1.72 1.03 7.67
N THR A 54 -0.58 1.68 7.76
CA THR A 54 0.61 1.16 8.45
C THR A 54 1.44 2.33 8.95
N ASN A 55 2.20 2.13 10.03
CA ASN A 55 3.23 3.08 10.46
C ASN A 55 4.64 2.67 9.97
N LYS A 56 4.74 1.55 9.25
CA LYS A 56 6.00 1.02 8.73
C LYS A 56 6.45 1.76 7.48
N PHE A 57 7.65 1.40 7.04
CA PHE A 57 8.17 1.82 5.76
C PHE A 57 7.30 1.29 4.63
N VAL A 58 7.06 2.12 3.63
CA VAL A 58 6.30 1.77 2.43
C VAL A 58 7.05 2.19 1.18
N THR A 59 6.91 1.40 0.13
CA THR A 59 7.27 1.80 -1.23
C THR A 59 6.04 1.75 -2.11
N ILE A 60 5.73 2.86 -2.78
CA ILE A 60 4.68 2.95 -3.79
C ILE A 60 5.36 3.07 -5.15
N ARG A 61 5.02 2.18 -6.08
CA ARG A 61 5.45 2.28 -7.48
C ARG A 61 4.24 2.53 -8.36
N ARG A 62 4.33 3.58 -9.17
CA ARG A 62 3.39 3.98 -10.21
C ARG A 62 4.08 3.91 -11.56
N PRO A 63 3.34 3.97 -12.67
CA PRO A 63 3.94 3.96 -14.00
C PRO A 63 5.01 5.05 -14.23
N ASP A 64 4.87 6.22 -13.59
CA ASP A 64 5.70 7.40 -13.80
C ASP A 64 6.60 7.75 -12.61
N GLU A 65 6.40 7.13 -11.45
CA GLU A 65 7.15 7.46 -10.23
C GLU A 65 7.26 6.33 -9.22
N ILE A 66 8.31 6.43 -8.40
CA ILE A 66 8.49 5.63 -7.20
C ILE A 66 8.57 6.59 -6.02
N VAL A 67 7.76 6.36 -4.98
CA VAL A 67 7.71 7.15 -3.75
C VAL A 67 7.91 6.22 -2.56
N TRP A 68 8.71 6.63 -1.58
CA TRP A 68 8.90 5.84 -0.36
C TRP A 68 9.01 6.72 0.88
N GLY A 69 8.76 6.10 2.04
CA GLY A 69 8.82 6.76 3.32
C GLY A 69 8.11 5.95 4.41
N TYR A 70 7.74 6.61 5.49
CA TYR A 70 7.10 5.98 6.65
C TYR A 70 5.66 6.44 6.84
N GLY A 71 4.81 5.49 7.21
CA GLY A 71 3.42 5.74 7.50
C GLY A 71 2.60 5.87 6.23
N PHE A 72 1.64 4.97 6.04
CA PHE A 72 0.70 4.97 4.93
C PHE A 72 -0.73 4.88 5.45
N GLU A 73 -1.65 5.53 4.76
CA GLU A 73 -3.07 5.47 5.05
C GLU A 73 -3.87 5.60 3.77
N SER A 74 -4.94 4.81 3.64
CA SER A 74 -5.90 4.88 2.56
C SER A 74 -7.29 4.44 3.01
N ASP A 75 -8.29 4.74 2.20
CA ASP A 75 -9.55 4.00 2.19
C ASP A 75 -9.36 2.53 1.74
N GLN A 76 -10.35 1.67 2.04
CA GLN A 76 -10.33 0.24 1.71
C GLN A 76 -10.15 -0.07 0.21
N ASP A 77 -10.55 0.86 -0.66
CA ASP A 77 -10.45 0.71 -2.12
C ASP A 77 -9.13 1.26 -2.67
N PHE A 78 -8.25 1.78 -1.81
CA PHE A 78 -6.95 2.36 -2.16
C PHE A 78 -7.03 3.55 -3.15
N THR A 79 -8.16 4.26 -3.18
CA THR A 79 -8.39 5.39 -4.09
C THR A 79 -7.96 6.73 -3.51
N ARG A 80 -7.85 6.84 -2.19
CA ARG A 80 -7.48 8.05 -1.46
C ARG A 80 -6.38 7.75 -0.47
N SER A 81 -5.13 7.73 -0.95
CA SER A 81 -3.96 7.37 -0.17
C SER A 81 -3.05 8.55 0.18
N ARG A 82 -2.32 8.43 1.29
CA ARG A 82 -1.27 9.36 1.70
C ARG A 82 -0.10 8.63 2.38
N ILE A 83 1.11 9.14 2.17
CA ILE A 83 2.31 8.79 2.96
C ILE A 83 2.55 9.92 3.96
N ARG A 84 2.74 9.60 5.24
CA ARG A 84 2.88 10.60 6.32
C ARG A 84 4.24 11.28 6.33
N ALA A 85 5.31 10.51 6.17
CA ALA A 85 6.69 10.99 6.17
C ALA A 85 7.40 10.50 4.91
N ILE A 86 7.30 11.27 3.82
CA ILE A 86 7.98 10.97 2.56
C ILE A 86 9.49 11.18 2.76
N GLU A 87 10.28 10.16 2.42
CA GLU A 87 11.74 10.24 2.45
C GLU A 87 12.32 10.48 1.06
N GLY A 88 11.65 9.98 0.02
CA GLY A 88 12.15 10.13 -1.34
C GLY A 88 11.09 9.90 -2.41
N LYS A 89 11.41 10.42 -3.59
CA LYS A 89 10.61 10.34 -4.80
C LYS A 89 11.49 10.40 -6.03
N ILE A 90 11.32 9.45 -6.95
CA ILE A 90 12.01 9.42 -8.24
C ILE A 90 10.95 9.33 -9.34
N LYS A 91 11.08 10.16 -10.38
CA LYS A 91 10.31 10.03 -11.62
C LYS A 91 11.00 9.05 -12.56
N VAL A 92 10.26 8.17 -13.22
CA VAL A 92 10.78 7.13 -14.11
C VAL A 92 11.56 7.72 -15.30
N ASP A 93 11.16 8.89 -15.81
CA ASP A 93 11.92 9.59 -16.87
C ASP A 93 13.36 9.93 -16.47
N LYS A 94 13.63 10.09 -15.16
CA LYS A 94 14.97 10.34 -14.61
C LYS A 94 15.78 9.06 -14.39
N LEU A 95 15.17 7.88 -14.44
CA LEU A 95 15.87 6.59 -14.39
C LEU A 95 16.45 6.21 -15.76
N ASN A 96 15.77 6.59 -16.84
CA ASN A 96 16.17 6.26 -18.22
C ASN A 96 17.18 7.25 -18.84
N HIS A 97 17.48 8.35 -18.14
CA HIS A 97 18.51 9.31 -18.54
C HIS A 97 19.46 9.57 -17.36
N PRO A 98 20.46 8.70 -17.13
CA PRO A 98 21.57 9.04 -16.24
C PRO A 98 22.23 10.30 -16.80
N LYS A 99 22.31 11.35 -15.97
CA LYS A 99 23.12 12.53 -16.28
C LYS A 99 24.60 12.16 -16.34
#